data_AF-A0A2A4RJ14-F1
#
_entry.id   AF-A0A2A4RJ14-F1
#
_cell.length_a   1.000
_cell.length_b   1.000
_cell.length_c   1.000
_cell.angle_alpha   90.00
_cell.angle_beta   90.00
_cell.angle_gamma   90.00
#
_symmetry.space_group_name_H-M   'P 1'
#
loop_
_entity.id
_entity.type
_entity.pdbx_description
1 polymer ?
#
loop_
_entity_poly.entity_id
_entity_poly.type
_entity_poly.pdbx_seq_one_letter_code
_entity_poly.pdbx_strand_id
1 'polypeptide(L)'
;MCKELTSLSLLSEIEGADLYKKLIGQLNKDFNLAGIEQFFSSDCTPSELIQQLQKIVVKLITTNFDGYLNLLYRVDLSENKIKKLEGANLDKMSEQVAYLLLKREWQKVWFKSRF
;
A
#
# COMPACT_ATOMS: atom_id res chain seq x y z
N MET A 1 18.69 -10.59 -15.72
CA MET A 1 18.35 -10.14 -14.35
C MET A 1 16.88 -9.76 -14.34
N CYS A 2 16.02 -10.52 -13.65
CA CYS A 2 14.67 -10.04 -13.36
C CYS A 2 14.82 -8.84 -12.41
N LYS A 3 14.35 -7.65 -12.80
CA LYS A 3 14.23 -6.52 -11.86
C LYS A 3 13.40 -7.02 -10.67
N GLU A 4 13.93 -6.94 -9.46
CA GLU A 4 13.10 -7.04 -8.27
C GLU A 4 12.07 -5.90 -8.32
N LEU A 5 10.79 -6.26 -8.35
CA LEU A 5 9.69 -5.30 -8.31
C LEU A 5 9.60 -4.77 -6.88
N THR A 6 9.96 -3.50 -6.70
CA THR A 6 9.91 -2.81 -5.40
C THR A 6 8.84 -1.72 -5.41
N SER A 7 8.41 -1.29 -4.22
CA SER A 7 7.51 -0.13 -4.11
C SER A 7 8.12 1.12 -4.73
N LEU A 8 9.43 1.30 -4.61
CA LEU A 8 10.12 2.46 -5.18
C LEU A 8 10.11 2.44 -6.70
N SER A 9 10.37 1.28 -7.32
CA SER A 9 10.30 1.15 -8.78
C SER A 9 8.87 1.39 -9.28
N LEU A 10 7.86 0.84 -8.58
CA LEU A 10 6.45 1.06 -8.90
C LEU A 10 6.09 2.54 -8.88
N LEU A 11 6.45 3.25 -7.80
CA LEU A 11 6.12 4.68 -7.67
C LEU A 11 6.92 5.55 -8.65
N SER A 12 8.13 5.13 -9.03
CA SER A 12 8.93 5.83 -10.05
C SER A 12 8.36 5.72 -11.46
N GLU A 13 7.52 4.72 -11.73
CA GLU A 13 6.86 4.48 -13.01
C GLU A 13 5.51 5.23 -13.14
N ILE A 14 5.06 5.93 -12.09
CA ILE A 14 3.80 6.70 -12.13
C ILE A 14 4.00 7.96 -12.97
N GLU A 15 3.25 8.05 -14.07
CA GLU A 15 3.30 9.17 -15.01
C GLU A 15 2.70 10.45 -14.39
N GLY A 16 3.55 11.29 -13.80
CA GLY A 16 3.21 12.67 -13.45
C GLY A 16 2.61 12.89 -12.06
N ALA A 17 2.76 14.12 -11.57
CA ALA A 17 2.40 14.52 -10.21
C ALA A 17 0.91 14.34 -9.90
N ASP A 18 0.02 14.47 -10.89
CA ASP A 18 -1.42 14.31 -10.71
C ASP A 18 -1.82 12.86 -10.38
N LEU A 19 -1.23 11.88 -11.07
CA LEU A 19 -1.50 10.47 -10.81
C LEU A 19 -0.97 10.01 -9.45
N TYR A 20 0.17 10.54 -9.03
CA TYR A 20 0.71 10.28 -7.70
C TYR A 20 -0.21 10.86 -6.60
N LYS A 21 -0.71 12.09 -6.76
CA LYS A 21 -1.70 12.68 -5.85
C LYS A 21 -3.00 11.87 -5.81
N LYS A 22 -3.46 11.37 -6.95
CA LYS A 22 -4.63 10.47 -7.03
C LYS A 22 -4.38 9.15 -6.32
N LEU A 23 -3.18 8.58 -6.42
CA LEU A 23 -2.80 7.37 -5.68
C LEU A 23 -2.86 7.60 -4.17
N ILE A 24 -2.27 8.70 -3.69
CA ILE A 24 -2.34 9.07 -2.27
C ILE A 24 -3.79 9.27 -1.82
N GLY A 25 -4.60 9.99 -2.60
CA GLY A 25 -6.01 10.21 -2.30
C GLY A 25 -6.82 8.91 -2.24
N GLN A 26 -6.56 7.98 -3.16
CA GLN A 26 -7.21 6.68 -3.19
C GLN A 26 -6.78 5.81 -1.99
N LEU A 27 -5.48 5.82 -1.64
CA LEU A 27 -4.96 5.15 -0.45
C LEU A 27 -5.60 5.68 0.84
N ASN A 28 -5.63 7.00 1.02
CA ASN A 28 -6.27 7.67 2.17
C ASN A 28 -7.77 7.31 2.29
N LYS A 29 -8.48 7.27 1.15
CA LYS A 29 -9.89 6.87 1.11
C LYS A 29 -10.09 5.45 1.62
N ASP A 30 -9.29 4.50 1.15
CA ASP A 30 -9.44 3.11 1.57
C ASP A 30 -8.97 2.87 3.01
N PHE A 31 -7.98 3.62 3.50
CA PHE A 31 -7.61 3.64 4.93
C PHE A 31 -8.77 4.11 5.81
N ASN A 32 -9.40 5.23 5.45
CA ASN A 32 -10.54 5.75 6.20
C ASN A 32 -11.72 4.75 6.22
N LEU A 33 -12.00 4.10 5.09
CA LEU A 33 -13.07 3.10 4.98
C LEU A 33 -12.74 1.79 5.71
N ALA A 34 -11.47 1.52 6.00
CA ALA A 34 -11.02 0.43 6.86
C ALA A 34 -11.02 0.81 8.36
N GLY A 35 -11.43 2.03 8.71
CA GLY A 35 -11.43 2.53 10.10
C GLY A 35 -10.02 2.89 10.60
N ILE A 36 -9.07 3.15 9.70
CA ILE A 36 -7.70 3.51 10.06
C ILE A 36 -7.56 5.04 10.07
N GLU A 37 -7.34 5.59 11.25
CA GLU A 37 -7.11 7.03 11.47
C GLU A 37 -5.65 7.43 11.14
N GLN A 38 -5.25 7.20 9.89
CA GLN A 38 -3.96 7.65 9.35
C GLN A 38 -4.16 8.32 8.01
N PHE A 39 -3.33 9.32 7.73
CA PHE A 39 -3.43 10.11 6.53
C PHE A 39 -2.04 10.41 5.95
N PHE A 40 -1.89 10.20 4.66
CA PHE A 40 -0.68 10.54 3.91
C PHE A 40 -0.84 11.89 3.23
N SER A 41 0.13 12.79 3.41
CA SER A 41 0.17 14.08 2.70
C SER A 41 0.34 13.86 1.20
N SER A 42 -0.40 14.60 0.37
CA SER A 42 -0.25 14.58 -1.10
C SER A 42 1.11 15.06 -1.59
N ASP A 43 1.88 15.73 -0.73
CA ASP A 43 3.18 16.29 -1.05
C ASP A 43 4.35 15.43 -0.52
N CYS A 44 4.07 14.29 0.12
CA CYS A 44 5.13 13.38 0.56
C CYS A 44 5.84 12.73 -0.62
N THR A 45 7.15 12.56 -0.50
CA THR A 45 7.95 11.85 -1.51
C THR A 45 7.60 10.36 -1.54
N PRO A 46 7.86 9.66 -2.66
CA PRO A 46 7.65 8.21 -2.74
C PRO A 46 8.33 7.41 -1.62
N SER A 47 9.54 7.81 -1.23
CA SER A 47 10.28 7.17 -0.14
C SER A 47 9.58 7.36 1.21
N GLU A 48 9.11 8.58 1.50
CA GLU A 48 8.35 8.87 2.73
C GLU A 48 7.03 8.09 2.77
N LEU A 49 6.32 8.02 1.65
CA LEU A 49 5.08 7.23 1.54
C LEU A 49 5.34 5.75 1.88
N ILE A 50 6.37 5.16 1.29
CA ILE A 50 6.74 3.75 1.52
C ILE A 50 7.08 3.53 2.99
N GLN A 51 7.93 4.39 3.57
CA GLN A 51 8.34 4.26 4.97
C GLN A 51 7.16 4.41 5.94
N GLN A 52 6.27 5.37 5.71
CA GLN A 52 5.08 5.57 6.53
C GLN A 52 4.12 4.38 6.41
N LEU A 53 3.87 3.91 5.19
CA LEU A 53 2.98 2.79 4.93
C LEU A 53 3.49 1.51 5.59
N GLN A 54 4.78 1.19 5.47
CA GLN A 54 5.39 0.03 6.13
C GLN A 54 5.24 0.12 7.66
N LYS A 55 5.53 1.27 8.28
CA LYS A 55 5.35 1.48 9.72
C LYS A 55 3.90 1.25 10.16
N ILE A 56 2.93 1.73 9.38
CA ILE A 56 1.51 1.53 9.68
C ILE A 56 1.14 0.05 9.54
N VAL A 57 1.61 -0.64 8.49
CA VAL A 57 1.37 -2.09 8.33
C VAL A 57 1.95 -2.88 9.50
N VAL A 58 3.19 -2.61 9.92
CA VAL A 58 3.80 -3.22 11.11
C VAL A 58 2.91 -3.00 12.34
N LYS A 59 2.46 -1.76 12.56
CA LYS A 59 1.58 -1.42 13.68
C LYS A 59 0.25 -2.16 13.62
N LEU A 60 -0.40 -2.22 12.47
CA LEU A 60 -1.67 -2.94 12.31
C LEU A 60 -1.48 -4.42 12.61
N ILE A 61 -0.46 -5.07 12.05
CA ILE A 61 -0.19 -6.49 12.27
C ILE A 61 0.06 -6.80 13.76
N THR A 62 0.79 -5.94 14.46
CA THR A 62 1.23 -6.19 15.85
C THR A 62 0.23 -5.72 16.91
N THR A 63 -0.58 -4.69 16.62
CA THR A 63 -1.42 -4.02 17.63
C THR A 63 -2.89 -3.87 17.24
N ASN A 64 -3.26 -4.07 15.97
CA ASN A 64 -4.63 -3.92 15.48
C ASN A 64 -4.89 -4.84 14.27
N PHE A 65 -4.92 -6.14 14.53
CA PHE A 65 -5.02 -7.15 13.47
C PHE A 65 -6.38 -7.08 12.75
N ASP A 66 -7.45 -6.69 13.43
CA ASP A 66 -8.76 -6.48 12.78
C ASP A 66 -8.70 -5.33 11.77
N GLY A 67 -8.04 -4.21 12.13
CA GLY A 67 -7.79 -3.10 11.21
C GLY A 67 -6.91 -3.51 10.02
N TYR A 68 -5.94 -4.41 10.25
CA TYR A 68 -5.15 -5.01 9.18
C TYR A 68 -6.04 -5.81 8.21
N LEU A 69 -6.87 -6.72 8.71
CA LEU A 69 -7.78 -7.51 7.88
C LEU A 69 -8.75 -6.62 7.10
N ASN A 70 -9.37 -5.63 7.77
CA ASN A 70 -10.29 -4.69 7.14
C ASN A 70 -9.62 -3.93 5.98
N LEU A 71 -8.37 -3.48 6.15
CA LEU A 71 -7.61 -2.83 5.08
C LEU A 71 -7.42 -3.76 3.88
N LEU A 72 -7.03 -5.02 4.12
CA LEU A 72 -6.82 -5.99 3.06
C LEU A 72 -8.10 -6.28 2.28
N TYR A 73 -9.22 -6.47 2.97
CA TYR A 73 -10.53 -6.64 2.32
C TYR A 73 -10.89 -5.41 1.47
N ARG A 74 -10.65 -4.20 1.99
CA ARG A 74 -10.94 -2.95 1.29
C ARG A 74 -10.14 -2.77 0.01
N VAL A 75 -8.88 -3.19 0.01
CA VAL A 75 -7.98 -3.07 -1.15
C VAL A 75 -8.02 -4.29 -2.07
N ASP A 76 -8.91 -5.25 -1.81
CA ASP A 76 -9.04 -6.53 -2.53
C ASP A 76 -7.74 -7.37 -2.47
N LEU A 77 -7.05 -7.38 -1.33
CA LEU A 77 -5.92 -8.28 -1.08
C LEU A 77 -6.42 -9.52 -0.32
N SER A 78 -6.35 -10.68 -0.96
CA SER A 78 -6.75 -11.93 -0.31
C SER A 78 -5.75 -12.36 0.75
N GLU A 79 -6.25 -12.83 1.89
CA GLU A 79 -5.42 -13.39 2.98
C GLU A 79 -4.51 -14.53 2.48
N ASN A 80 -4.94 -15.30 1.48
CA ASN A 80 -4.13 -16.36 0.87
C ASN A 80 -2.83 -15.84 0.21
N LYS A 81 -2.78 -14.58 -0.25
CA LYS A 81 -1.53 -13.96 -0.73
C LYS A 81 -0.58 -13.63 0.41
N ILE A 82 -1.10 -13.48 1.63
CA ILE A 82 -0.37 -13.10 2.84
C ILE A 82 0.05 -14.34 3.62
N LYS A 83 -0.76 -15.41 3.64
CA LYS A 83 -0.37 -16.72 4.20
C LYS A 83 0.87 -17.29 3.51
N LYS A 84 1.10 -16.96 2.23
CA LYS A 84 2.35 -17.28 1.51
C LYS A 84 3.59 -16.56 2.07
N LEU A 85 3.40 -15.61 2.97
CA LEU A 85 4.45 -14.87 3.67
C LEU A 85 4.70 -15.43 5.08
N GLU A 86 3.96 -16.47 5.51
CA GLU A 86 4.23 -17.19 6.76
C GLU A 86 5.67 -17.70 6.77
N GLY A 87 6.46 -17.26 7.77
CA GLY A 87 7.88 -17.58 7.92
C GLY A 87 8.83 -16.44 7.53
N ALA A 88 8.35 -15.36 6.92
CA ALA A 88 9.13 -14.12 6.77
C ALA A 88 9.22 -13.37 8.12
N ASN A 89 10.35 -12.69 8.37
CA ASN A 89 10.40 -11.75 9.49
C ASN A 89 9.43 -10.58 9.22
N LEU A 90 8.95 -9.95 10.29
CA LEU A 90 7.92 -8.91 10.24
C LEU A 90 8.27 -7.77 9.27
N ASP A 91 9.55 -7.40 9.19
CA ASP A 91 10.04 -6.36 8.29
C ASP A 91 9.77 -6.72 6.82
N LYS A 92 10.19 -7.91 6.37
CA LYS A 92 9.96 -8.37 4.99
C LYS A 92 8.47 -8.52 4.68
N MET A 93 7.69 -9.02 5.63
CA MET A 93 6.25 -9.13 5.46
C MET A 93 5.60 -7.74 5.28
N SER A 94 5.98 -6.78 6.12
CA SER A 94 5.45 -5.41 6.04
C SER A 94 5.85 -4.70 4.74
N GLU A 95 7.07 -4.94 4.24
CA GLU A 95 7.54 -4.43 2.96
C GLU A 95 6.71 -4.97 1.79
N GLN A 96 6.50 -6.29 1.77
CA GLN A 96 5.73 -6.94 0.70
C GLN A 96 4.27 -6.53 0.71
N VAL A 97 3.66 -6.42 1.90
CA VAL A 97 2.28 -5.93 2.03
C VAL A 97 2.19 -4.47 1.57
N ALA A 98 3.11 -3.60 1.97
CA ALA A 98 3.14 -2.21 1.52
C ALA A 98 3.23 -2.11 -0.01
N TYR A 99 4.08 -2.94 -0.63
CA TYR A 99 4.15 -3.04 -2.09
C TYR A 99 2.83 -3.48 -2.71
N LEU A 100 2.20 -4.52 -2.18
CA LEU A 100 0.92 -5.04 -2.69
C LEU A 100 -0.20 -4.01 -2.57
N LEU A 101 -0.25 -3.27 -1.46
CA LEU A 101 -1.19 -2.15 -1.26
C LEU A 101 -1.00 -1.09 -2.33
N LEU A 102 0.22 -0.56 -2.47
CA LEU A 102 0.53 0.47 -3.47
C LEU A 102 0.23 0.00 -4.88
N LYS A 103 0.54 -1.26 -5.20
CA LYS A 103 0.23 -1.86 -6.52
C LYS A 103 -1.27 -1.88 -6.80
N ARG A 104 -2.08 -2.27 -5.81
CA ARG A 104 -3.55 -2.29 -5.95
C ARG A 104 -4.13 -0.89 -6.11
N GLU A 105 -3.67 0.07 -5.31
CA GLU A 105 -4.14 1.45 -5.42
C GLU A 105 -3.72 2.10 -6.74
N TRP A 106 -2.51 1.81 -7.20
CA TRP A 106 -2.06 2.23 -8.54
C TRP A 106 -2.96 1.67 -9.64
N GLN A 107 -3.25 0.37 -9.63
CA GLN A 107 -4.15 -0.25 -10.61
C GLN A 107 -5.51 0.47 -10.65
N LYS A 108 -6.12 0.73 -9.48
CA LYS A 108 -7.40 1.45 -9.39
C LYS A 108 -7.32 2.85 -10.01
N VAL A 109 -6.26 3.62 -9.71
CA VAL A 109 -6.07 4.98 -10.25
C VAL A 109 -5.83 4.95 -11.74
N TRP A 110 -4.97 4.06 -12.22
CA TRP A 110 -4.65 3.91 -13.64
C TRP A 110 -5.89 3.58 -14.45
N PHE A 111 -6.72 2.62 -14.01
CA PHE A 111 -7.98 2.28 -14.67
C PHE A 111 -8.92 3.49 -14.74
N LYS A 112 -9.10 4.24 -13.63
CA LYS A 112 -9.93 5.46 -13.59
C LYS A 112 -9.39 6.63 -14.42
N SER A 113 -8.09 6.65 -14.72
CA SER A 113 -7.49 7.69 -15.57
C SER A 113 -7.58 7.39 -17.06
N ARG A 114 -7.89 6.14 -17.43
CA ARG A 114 -7.95 5.69 -18.83
C ARG A 114 -9.36 5.42 -19.35
N PHE A 115 -10.34 5.32 -18.45
CA PHE A 115 -11.75 5.06 -18.74
C PHE A 115 -12.63 5.94 -17.86
#